data_AF-A0A7I7SQR8-F1
#
_entry.id   AF-A0A7I7SQR8-F1
#
_cell.length_a   1.000
_cell.length_b   1.000
_cell.length_c   1.000
_cell.angle_alpha   90.00
_cell.angle_beta   90.00
_cell.angle_gamma   90.00
#
_symmetry.space_group_name_H-M   'P 1'
#
loop_
_entity.id
_entity.type
_entity.pdbx_description
1 polymer ?
#
loop_
_entity_poly.entity_id
_entity_poly.type
_entity_poly.pdbx_seq_one_letter_code
_entity_poly.pdbx_strand_id
1 'polypeptide(L)' 'MEAVIDHFGINCSDWAKSKEFYDGVLGFTRQMGFGAESLHAPRPWPEYHPGYYGAFVRDPDGNNIEAVFDGA' A
#
# COMPACT_ATOMS: atom_id res chain seq x y z
N MET A 1 14.92 -15.60 13.71
CA MET A 1 14.07 -14.73 12.88
C MET A 1 13.53 -13.68 13.82
N GLU A 2 13.96 -12.42 13.68
CA GLU A 2 13.41 -11.32 14.48
C GLU A 2 11.94 -11.13 14.08
N ALA A 3 11.09 -10.84 15.07
CA ALA A 3 9.68 -10.56 14.84
C ALA A 3 9.56 -9.15 14.25
N VAL A 4 9.10 -9.07 13.01
CA VAL A 4 8.74 -7.82 12.32
C VAL A 4 7.22 -7.75 12.17
N ILE A 5 6.69 -6.54 12.18
CA ILE A 5 5.28 -6.28 11.90
C ILE A 5 5.08 -6.56 10.41
N ASP A 6 4.29 -7.59 10.10
CA ASP A 6 4.05 -8.07 8.73
C ASP A 6 3.17 -7.10 7.93
N HIS A 7 2.13 -6.53 8.55
CA HIS A 7 1.30 -5.49 7.94
C HIS A 7 0.67 -4.58 9.02
N PHE A 8 0.38 -3.33 8.64
CA PHE A 8 -0.42 -2.40 9.43
C PHE A 8 -1.27 -1.54 8.49
N GLY A 9 -2.59 -1.51 8.72
CA GLY A 9 -3.54 -0.72 7.93
C GLY A 9 -4.17 0.42 8.73
N ILE A 10 -4.43 1.55 8.06
CA ILE A 10 -5.17 2.69 8.63
C ILE A 10 -6.50 2.81 7.89
N ASN A 11 -7.62 2.70 8.61
CA ASN A 11 -8.95 2.86 8.03
C ASN A 11 -9.22 4.31 7.63
N CYS A 12 -9.78 4.51 6.44
CA CYS A 12 -10.23 5.81 5.96
C CYS A 12 -11.72 5.75 5.59
N SER A 13 -12.50 6.70 6.09
CA SER A 13 -13.94 6.79 5.84
C SER A 13 -14.30 7.56 4.56
N ASP A 14 -13.31 8.12 3.86
CA ASP A 14 -13.50 8.96 2.68
C ASP A 14 -12.64 8.42 1.53
N TRP A 15 -13.32 7.82 0.55
CA TRP A 15 -12.70 7.17 -0.60
C TRP A 15 -11.96 8.15 -1.52
N ALA A 16 -12.50 9.36 -1.74
CA ALA A 16 -11.87 10.32 -2.64
C ALA A 16 -10.57 10.85 -2.04
N LYS A 17 -10.58 11.14 -0.72
CA LYS A 17 -9.38 11.59 0.00
C LYS A 17 -8.35 10.48 0.18
N SER A 18 -8.78 9.23 0.37
CA SER A 18 -7.83 8.11 0.43
C SER A 18 -7.10 7.96 -0.90
N LYS A 19 -7.81 8.08 -2.02
CA LYS A 19 -7.21 8.10 -3.36
C LYS A 19 -6.23 9.26 -3.55
N GLU A 20 -6.59 10.49 -3.16
CA GLU A 20 -5.68 11.64 -3.24
C GLU A 20 -4.42 11.46 -2.39
N PHE A 21 -4.55 10.91 -1.18
CA PHE A 21 -3.43 10.56 -0.31
C PHE A 21 -2.56 9.49 -0.95
N TYR A 22 -3.15 8.43 -1.51
CA TYR A 22 -2.41 7.38 -2.21
C TYR A 22 -1.70 7.92 -3.45
N ASP A 23 -2.36 8.71 -4.29
CA ASP A 23 -1.73 9.34 -5.46
C ASP A 23 -0.58 10.28 -5.03
N GLY A 24 -0.76 10.99 -3.91
CA GLY A 24 0.21 11.95 -3.38
C GLY A 24 1.41 11.33 -2.67
N VAL A 25 1.24 10.24 -1.92
CA VAL A 25 2.28 9.58 -1.11
C VAL A 25 2.85 8.35 -1.82
N LEU A 26 1.99 7.58 -2.49
CA LEU A 26 2.36 6.36 -3.22
C LEU A 26 2.54 6.57 -4.72
N GLY A 27 2.33 7.79 -5.23
CA GLY A 27 2.79 8.15 -6.56
C GLY A 27 4.29 7.87 -6.69
N PHE A 28 4.68 7.20 -7.78
CA PHE A 28 6.00 6.59 -8.03
C PHE A 28 7.21 7.44 -7.60
N THR A 29 7.11 8.77 -7.66
CA THR A 29 8.18 9.70 -7.25
C THR A 29 8.30 9.92 -5.73
N ARG A 30 7.21 9.85 -4.96
CA ARG A 30 7.25 10.14 -3.52
C ARG A 30 7.76 8.97 -2.69
N GLN A 31 7.36 7.74 -3.01
CA GLN A 31 7.90 6.51 -2.38
C GLN A 31 9.42 6.42 -2.54
N MET A 32 9.89 6.63 -3.78
CA MET A 32 11.31 6.58 -4.13
C MET A 32 12.15 7.67 -3.44
N GLY A 33 11.52 8.75 -2.96
CA GLY A 33 12.17 9.80 -2.16
C GLY A 33 12.54 9.37 -0.73
N PHE A 34 11.98 8.26 -0.24
CA PHE A 34 12.27 7.70 1.09
C PHE A 34 13.13 6.43 1.02
N GLY A 35 13.64 6.07 -0.17
CA GLY A 35 14.36 4.81 -0.37
C GLY A 35 13.46 3.58 -0.33
N ALA A 36 12.14 3.75 -0.42
CA ALA A 36 11.21 2.64 -0.52
C ALA A 36 11.17 2.09 -1.96
N GLU A 37 11.20 0.77 -2.11
CA GLU A 37 11.08 0.08 -3.39
C GLU A 37 9.61 -0.17 -3.70
N SER A 38 9.13 0.26 -4.87
CA SER A 38 7.81 -0.14 -5.35
C SER A 38 7.83 -1.63 -5.73
N LEU A 39 7.11 -2.45 -4.97
CA LEU A 39 6.98 -3.88 -5.26
C LEU A 39 5.85 -4.12 -6.26
N HIS A 40 4.71 -3.48 -6.02
CA HIS A 40 3.57 -3.54 -6.92
C HIS A 40 2.82 -2.21 -6.94
N ALA A 41 2.64 -1.68 -8.15
CA ALA A 41 1.80 -0.52 -8.38
C ALA A 41 0.33 -0.81 -7.98
N PRO A 42 -0.45 0.23 -7.60
CA PRO A 42 -1.87 0.09 -7.29
C PRO A 42 -2.64 -0.65 -8.40
N ARG A 43 -3.27 -1.78 -8.05
CA ARG A 43 -4.10 -2.56 -8.97
C ARG A 43 -5.14 -3.42 -8.25
N PRO A 44 -6.15 -3.95 -8.95
CA PRO A 44 -6.96 -5.05 -8.44
C PRO A 44 -6.14 -6.32 -8.23
N TRP A 45 -6.47 -7.07 -7.18
CA TRP A 45 -5.88 -8.38 -6.88
C TRP A 45 -6.96 -9.48 -6.87
N PRO A 46 -7.50 -9.85 -8.04
CA PRO A 46 -8.53 -10.89 -8.15
C PRO A 46 -8.06 -12.26 -7.64
N GLU A 47 -6.75 -12.48 -7.55
CA GLU A 47 -6.13 -13.68 -6.96
C GLU A 47 -6.35 -13.82 -5.44
N TYR A 48 -6.70 -12.73 -4.74
CA TYR A 48 -7.00 -12.77 -3.30
C TYR A 48 -8.49 -12.96 -3.06
N HIS A 49 -9.31 -11.99 -3.47
CA HIS A 49 -10.77 -12.13 -3.56
C HIS A 49 -11.40 -10.97 -4.35
N PRO A 50 -12.68 -11.10 -4.77
CA PRO A 50 -13.40 -10.02 -5.43
C PRO A 50 -13.40 -8.74 -4.59
N GLY A 51 -13.17 -7.61 -5.24
CA GLY A 51 -13.20 -6.29 -4.60
C GLY A 51 -11.87 -5.82 -4.02
N TYR A 52 -10.86 -6.69 -3.93
CA TYR A 52 -9.55 -6.32 -3.40
C TYR A 52 -8.77 -5.42 -4.37
N TYR A 53 -8.33 -4.26 -3.88
CA TYR A 53 -7.46 -3.35 -4.62
C TYR A 53 -6.32 -2.91 -3.70
N GLY A 54 -5.08 -3.02 -4.16
CA GLY A 54 -3.95 -2.69 -3.30
C GLY A 54 -2.67 -2.34 -4.04
N ALA A 55 -1.74 -1.76 -3.28
CA ALA A 55 -0.41 -1.36 -3.71
C ALA A 55 0.61 -1.74 -2.63
N PHE A 56 1.82 -2.10 -3.04
CA PHE A 56 2.85 -2.63 -2.15
C PHE A 56 4.17 -1.90 -2.34
N VAL A 57 4.81 -1.57 -1.22
CA VAL A 57 6.14 -0.97 -1.15
C VAL A 57 6.96 -1.69 -0.09
N ARG A 58 8.26 -1.84 -0.36
CA ARG A 58 9.24 -2.25 0.65
C ARG A 58 9.90 -1.03 1.25
N ASP A 59 9.87 -0.90 2.56
CA ASP A 59 10.65 0.14 3.23
C ASP A 59 12.15 -0.24 3.36
N PRO A 60 13.03 0.70 3.72
CA PRO A 60 14.46 0.43 3.86
C PRO A 60 14.84 -0.62 4.92
N ASP A 61 13.97 -0.86 5.90
CA ASP A 61 14.16 -1.86 6.95
C ASP A 61 13.67 -3.26 6.52
N GLY A 62 13.08 -3.37 5.33
CA GLY A 62 12.63 -4.61 4.71
C GLY A 62 11.16 -4.94 4.95
N ASN A 63 10.40 -4.07 5.62
CA ASN A 63 8.97 -4.28 5.89
C ASN A 63 8.15 -4.16 4.59
N ASN A 64 7.12 -4.99 4.44
CA ASN A 64 6.18 -4.91 3.34
C ASN A 64 5.00 -4.02 3.75
N ILE A 65 4.90 -2.83 3.16
CA ILE A 65 3.85 -1.88 3.47
C ILE A 65 2.79 -1.96 2.37
N GLU A 66 1.57 -2.24 2.79
CA GLU A 66 0.42 -2.34 1.92
C GLU A 66 -0.58 -1.21 2.14
N ALA A 67 -1.06 -0.68 1.01
CA ALA A 67 -2.23 0.16 0.92
C ALA A 67 -3.35 -0.63 0.27
N VAL A 68 -4.43 -0.91 0.99
CA VAL A 68 -5.50 -1.81 0.53
C VAL A 68 -6.90 -1.20 0.68
N PHE A 69 -7.77 -1.53 -0.26
CA PHE A 69 -9.21 -1.49 -0.15
C PHE A 69 -9.74 -2.93 -0.23
N ASP A 70 -10.40 -3.38 0.84
CA ASP A 70 -10.78 -4.78 1.06
C ASP A 70 -12.24 -5.11 0.69
N GLY A 71 -12.95 -4.18 0.05
CA GLY A 71 -14.29 -4.44 -0.47
C GLY A 71 -15.45 -4.41 0.54
N ALA A 72 -15.29 -3.76 1.70
CA ALA A 72 -16.39 -3.46 2.62
C ALA A 72 -17.33 -2.35 2.10
#